data_AF-B2FZ54-F1
#
_entry.id   AF-B2FZ54-F1
#
_cell.length_a   1.000
_cell.length_b   1.000
_cell.length_c   1.000
_cell.angle_alpha   90.00
_cell.angle_beta   90.00
_cell.angle_gamma   90.00
#
_symmetry.space_group_name_H-M   'P 1'
#
loop_
_entity.id
_entity.type
_entity.pdbx_description
1 polymer ?
#
loop_
_entity_poly.entity_id
_entity_poly.type
_entity_poly.pdbx_seq_one_letter_code
_entity_poly.pdbx_strand_id
1 'polypeptide(L)'
;ISQLSQAIGHNLTALKTQSRKMLSQQEACANHEQMRNEIQMLSSKEDRGQFKGSFWSTSTKTPVRSCKEEPSKQSGKYLIQPTENDEPFLGYCDQTTFGGGWLVIQHRFNGSLDFYRNWVEYRNRFGTVDGEFWLGLDRLHWLTSARSYELLVELKDFSGNYVYARYSEFAIGSEAEQY
;
A
#
# COMPACT_ATOMS: atom_id res chain seq x y z
N ILE A 1 -39.71 -29.80 18.21
CA ILE A 1 -38.48 -29.68 17.38
C ILE A 1 -37.34 -29.37 18.34
N SER A 2 -36.29 -30.19 18.39
CA SER A 2 -35.27 -30.14 19.46
C SER A 2 -34.33 -28.94 19.31
N GLN A 3 -33.81 -28.40 20.42
CA GLN A 3 -32.84 -27.29 20.40
C GLN A 3 -31.61 -27.58 19.51
N LEU A 4 -31.22 -28.85 19.41
CA LEU A 4 -30.15 -29.33 18.53
C LEU A 4 -30.46 -29.08 17.05
N SER A 5 -31.68 -29.37 16.61
CA SER A 5 -32.09 -29.15 15.21
C SER A 5 -32.12 -27.66 14.81
N GLN A 6 -32.44 -26.79 15.78
CA GLN A 6 -32.43 -25.35 15.59
C GLN A 6 -31.00 -24.81 15.50
N ALA A 7 -30.11 -25.27 16.39
CA ALA A 7 -28.69 -24.91 16.36
C ALA A 7 -27.98 -25.38 15.08
N ILE A 8 -28.29 -26.59 14.60
CA ILE A 8 -27.79 -27.10 13.31
C ILE A 8 -28.29 -26.23 12.15
N GLY A 9 -29.57 -25.85 12.16
CA GLY A 9 -30.16 -24.95 11.16
C GLY A 9 -29.49 -23.58 11.12
N HIS A 10 -29.22 -22.99 12.29
CA HIS A 10 -28.51 -21.71 12.41
C HIS A 10 -27.07 -21.80 11.93
N ASN A 11 -26.31 -22.83 12.34
CA ASN A 11 -24.92 -23.02 11.90
C ASN A 11 -24.83 -23.26 10.39
N LEU A 12 -25.75 -24.05 9.81
CA LEU A 12 -25.79 -24.29 8.37
C LEU A 12 -26.11 -23.00 7.60
N THR A 13 -26.98 -22.14 8.15
CA THR A 13 -27.31 -20.84 7.56
C THR A 13 -26.13 -19.88 7.62
N ALA A 14 -25.38 -19.89 8.73
CA ALA A 14 -24.15 -19.11 8.88
C ALA A 14 -23.07 -19.56 7.88
N LEU A 15 -22.83 -20.88 7.79
CA LEU A 15 -21.90 -21.48 6.81
C LEU A 15 -22.27 -21.15 5.36
N LYS A 16 -23.56 -21.28 5.00
CA LYS A 16 -24.06 -20.91 3.66
C LYS A 16 -23.87 -19.43 3.35
N THR A 17 -24.01 -18.56 4.35
CA THR A 17 -23.80 -17.12 4.19
C THR A 17 -22.31 -16.80 4.05
N GLN A 18 -21.45 -17.43 4.83
CA GLN A 18 -20.00 -17.27 4.74
C GLN A 18 -19.45 -17.79 3.41
N SER A 19 -19.92 -18.95 2.93
CA SER A 19 -19.57 -19.50 1.62
C SER A 19 -19.99 -18.58 0.48
N ARG A 20 -21.20 -18.00 0.53
CA ARG A 20 -21.65 -17.03 -0.48
C ARG A 20 -20.83 -15.74 -0.47
N LYS A 21 -20.48 -15.22 0.72
CA LYS A 21 -19.58 -14.06 0.84
C LYS A 21 -18.21 -14.36 0.23
N MET A 22 -17.63 -15.52 0.55
CA MET A 22 -16.34 -15.95 0.01
C MET A 22 -16.39 -16.09 -1.51
N LEU A 23 -17.47 -16.65 -2.07
CA LEU A 23 -17.65 -16.78 -3.52
C LEU A 23 -17.79 -15.40 -4.20
N SER A 24 -18.65 -14.52 -3.68
CA SER A 24 -18.80 -13.16 -4.21
C SER A 24 -17.49 -12.35 -4.13
N GLN A 25 -16.69 -12.61 -3.10
CA GLN A 25 -15.39 -11.97 -2.92
C GLN A 25 -14.35 -12.54 -3.88
N GLN A 26 -14.36 -13.86 -4.11
CA GLN A 26 -13.48 -14.51 -5.09
C GLN A 26 -13.80 -14.05 -6.52
N GLU A 27 -15.08 -13.88 -6.85
CA GLU A 27 -15.53 -13.28 -8.12
C GLU A 27 -15.07 -11.82 -8.24
N ALA A 28 -15.22 -10.99 -7.19
CA ALA A 28 -14.76 -9.61 -7.21
C ALA A 28 -13.23 -9.50 -7.39
N CYS A 29 -12.45 -10.33 -6.69
CA CYS A 29 -10.99 -10.41 -6.85
C CYS A 29 -10.59 -10.89 -8.25
N ALA A 30 -11.23 -11.93 -8.78
CA ALA A 30 -10.97 -12.44 -10.12
C ALA A 30 -11.32 -11.41 -11.20
N ASN A 31 -12.45 -10.71 -11.07
CA ASN A 31 -12.84 -9.64 -11.98
C ASN A 31 -11.86 -8.46 -11.94
N HIS A 32 -11.35 -8.10 -10.75
CA HIS A 32 -10.34 -7.06 -10.60
C HIS A 32 -8.99 -7.45 -11.22
N GLU A 33 -8.58 -8.72 -11.05
CA GLU A 33 -7.37 -9.27 -11.67
C GLU A 33 -7.50 -9.36 -13.20
N GLN A 34 -8.65 -9.80 -13.70
CA GLN A 34 -8.95 -9.82 -15.13
C GLN A 34 -8.91 -8.40 -15.72
N MET A 35 -9.55 -7.43 -15.06
CA MET A 35 -9.52 -6.03 -15.48
C MET A 35 -8.09 -5.46 -15.46
N ARG A 36 -7.28 -5.79 -14.44
CA ARG A 36 -5.86 -5.43 -14.40
C ARG A 36 -5.09 -6.01 -15.59
N ASN A 37 -5.29 -7.29 -15.90
CA ASN A 37 -4.61 -7.96 -17.01
C ASN A 37 -5.03 -7.35 -18.37
N GLU A 38 -6.31 -7.01 -18.53
CA GLU A 38 -6.83 -6.30 -19.69
C GLU A 38 -6.22 -4.89 -19.82
N ILE A 39 -6.12 -4.13 -18.73
CA ILE A 39 -5.44 -2.82 -18.70
C ILE A 39 -3.95 -2.97 -19.04
N GLN A 40 -3.29 -4.00 -18.53
CA GLN A 40 -1.87 -4.26 -18.80
C GLN A 40 -1.63 -4.68 -20.26
N MET A 41 -2.57 -5.42 -20.87
CA MET A 41 -2.54 -5.76 -22.29
C MET A 41 -2.74 -4.53 -23.18
N LEU A 42 -3.65 -3.62 -22.81
CA LEU A 42 -3.84 -2.33 -23.49
C LEU A 42 -2.61 -1.41 -23.41
N SER A 43 -1.78 -1.56 -22.37
CA SER A 43 -0.52 -0.82 -22.22
C SER A 43 0.61 -1.29 -23.16
N SER A 44 0.39 -2.31 -24.00
CA SER A 44 1.44 -2.89 -24.84
C SER A 44 1.08 -2.89 -26.33
N LYS A 45 1.45 -1.80 -27.02
CA LYS A 45 2.26 -1.80 -28.27
C LYS A 45 2.05 -0.63 -29.23
N GLU A 46 1.09 0.28 -29.02
CA GLU A 46 0.89 1.42 -29.94
C GLU A 46 0.70 2.77 -29.23
N ASP A 47 1.66 3.19 -28.40
CA ASP A 47 1.70 4.62 -28.00
C ASP A 47 3.10 5.16 -27.69
N ARG A 48 4.10 4.67 -28.44
CA ARG A 48 5.48 5.17 -28.32
C ARG A 48 5.73 6.47 -29.09
N GLY A 49 4.69 7.16 -29.57
CA GLY A 49 4.90 8.29 -30.47
C GLY A 49 3.73 9.21 -30.79
N GLN A 50 2.67 9.37 -29.99
CA GLN A 50 1.72 10.47 -30.27
C GLN A 50 0.81 10.95 -29.13
N PHE A 51 1.31 11.00 -27.88
CA PHE A 51 0.70 11.82 -26.82
C PHE A 51 1.71 12.84 -26.27
N LYS A 52 2.25 13.67 -27.17
CA LYS A 52 2.84 14.96 -26.80
C LYS A 52 1.72 16.00 -26.71
N GLY A 53 0.97 15.96 -25.61
CA GLY A 53 -0.13 16.89 -25.37
C GLY A 53 -0.84 16.66 -24.04
N SER A 54 -0.32 17.26 -22.96
CA SER A 54 -1.05 17.60 -21.73
C SER A 54 -1.44 16.51 -20.69
N PHE A 55 -0.61 15.50 -20.41
CA PHE A 55 -0.87 14.66 -19.21
C PHE A 55 0.36 14.19 -18.43
N TRP A 56 1.55 14.67 -18.76
CA TRP A 56 2.73 14.46 -17.92
C TRP A 56 3.04 15.83 -17.35
N SER A 57 2.45 16.15 -16.20
CA SER A 57 3.06 17.17 -15.35
C SER A 57 4.45 16.63 -15.02
N THR A 58 5.46 17.15 -15.71
CA THR A 58 6.85 17.05 -15.29
C THR A 58 6.97 17.78 -13.96
N SER A 59 6.55 17.11 -12.88
CA SER A 59 6.91 17.50 -11.53
C SER A 59 8.43 17.34 -11.43
N THR A 60 9.09 18.48 -11.56
CA THR A 60 10.42 18.84 -11.06
C THR A 60 11.24 17.67 -10.50
N LYS A 61 12.35 17.32 -11.18
CA LYS A 61 13.35 16.31 -10.81
C LYS A 61 14.07 16.54 -9.46
N THR A 62 13.63 17.48 -8.65
CA THR A 62 14.29 17.83 -7.39
C THR A 62 13.77 16.92 -6.29
N PRO A 63 14.65 16.21 -5.55
CA PRO A 63 14.24 15.47 -4.37
C PRO A 63 13.59 16.39 -3.34
N VAL A 64 12.58 15.88 -2.63
CA VAL A 64 11.96 16.56 -1.49
C VAL A 64 12.37 15.90 -0.18
N ARG A 65 12.49 16.68 0.89
CA ARG A 65 12.96 16.17 2.19
C ARG A 65 12.01 15.17 2.82
N SER A 66 10.72 15.40 2.63
CA SER A 66 9.68 14.51 3.13
C SER A 66 8.38 14.73 2.38
N CYS A 67 7.47 13.77 2.46
CA CYS A 67 6.11 13.96 1.94
C CYS A 67 5.41 15.16 2.59
N LYS A 68 5.72 15.51 3.84
CA LYS A 68 5.15 16.70 4.49
C LYS A 68 5.56 18.00 3.79
N GLU A 69 6.77 18.04 3.25
CA GLU A 69 7.38 19.20 2.61
C GLU A 69 7.16 19.24 1.09
N GLU A 70 6.49 18.24 0.51
CA GLU A 70 6.12 18.26 -0.90
C GLU A 70 5.15 19.43 -1.20
N PRO A 71 5.52 20.38 -2.07
CA PRO A 71 4.77 21.62 -2.29
C PRO A 71 3.49 21.45 -3.08
N SER A 72 3.40 20.46 -3.98
CA SER A 72 2.21 20.28 -4.82
C SER A 72 0.97 19.87 -4.02
N LYS A 73 1.15 19.27 -2.84
CA LYS A 73 0.08 18.65 -2.02
C LYS A 73 -0.76 17.64 -2.82
N GLN A 74 -0.18 17.03 -3.85
CA GLN A 74 -0.81 15.96 -4.62
C GLN A 74 -0.26 14.61 -4.19
N SER A 75 -1.14 13.63 -3.97
CA SER A 75 -0.71 12.26 -3.73
C SER A 75 -0.02 11.71 -4.97
N GLY A 76 1.06 10.96 -4.79
CA GLY A 76 1.83 10.46 -5.92
C GLY A 76 3.24 10.04 -5.54
N LYS A 77 4.04 9.76 -6.57
CA LYS A 77 5.42 9.32 -6.40
C LYS A 77 6.36 10.51 -6.37
N TYR A 78 7.24 10.52 -5.40
CA TYR A 78 8.23 11.57 -5.22
C TYR A 78 9.59 10.96 -4.89
N LEU A 79 10.64 11.64 -5.33
CA LEU A 79 11.99 11.32 -4.92
C LEU A 79 12.23 11.95 -3.55
N ILE A 80 12.38 11.13 -2.52
CA ILE A 80 12.55 11.55 -1.13
C ILE A 80 14.02 11.53 -0.77
N GLN A 81 14.51 12.62 -0.20
CA GLN A 81 15.88 12.78 0.25
C GLN A 81 15.89 13.64 1.54
N PRO A 82 15.84 13.04 2.73
CA PRO A 82 15.74 13.76 4.00
C PRO A 82 16.85 14.78 4.23
N THR A 83 18.10 14.44 3.89
CA THR A 83 19.26 15.34 3.94
C THR A 83 20.06 15.28 2.65
N GLU A 84 20.82 16.33 2.33
CA GLU A 84 21.59 16.44 1.08
C GLU A 84 22.65 15.34 0.90
N ASN A 85 23.08 14.70 1.98
CA ASN A 85 24.06 13.62 1.96
C ASN A 85 23.43 12.23 1.78
N ASP A 86 22.11 12.12 1.87
CA ASP A 86 21.41 10.84 1.76
C ASP A 86 21.21 10.44 0.30
N GLU A 87 21.22 9.14 0.03
CA GLU A 87 20.81 8.63 -1.27
C GLU A 87 19.29 8.80 -1.45
N PRO A 88 18.84 9.55 -2.47
CA PRO A 88 17.42 9.75 -2.69
C PRO A 88 16.71 8.43 -3.05
N PHE A 89 15.47 8.29 -2.60
CA PHE A 89 14.68 7.11 -2.93
C PHE A 89 13.25 7.44 -3.36
N LEU A 90 12.70 6.59 -4.22
CA LEU A 90 11.32 6.75 -4.65
C LEU A 90 10.36 6.31 -3.53
N GLY A 91 9.48 7.20 -3.11
CA GLY A 91 8.41 6.95 -2.16
C GLY A 91 7.06 7.36 -2.73
N TYR A 92 5.99 6.80 -2.17
CA TYR A 92 4.63 7.27 -2.44
C TYR A 92 4.20 8.20 -1.30
N CYS A 93 3.83 9.43 -1.63
CA CYS A 93 3.29 10.38 -0.69
C CYS A 93 1.76 10.38 -0.78
N ASP A 94 1.10 10.20 0.34
CA ASP A 94 -0.31 10.51 0.50
C ASP A 94 -0.47 11.93 1.08
N GLN A 95 -1.06 12.80 0.27
CA GLN A 95 -1.31 14.20 0.60
C GLN A 95 -2.78 14.49 0.94
N THR A 96 -3.62 13.45 0.98
CA THR A 96 -5.06 13.55 1.16
C THR A 96 -5.48 13.12 2.56
N THR A 97 -4.95 11.99 3.04
CA THR A 97 -5.41 11.36 4.28
C THR A 97 -4.90 12.13 5.50
N PHE A 98 -5.79 12.40 6.46
CA PHE A 98 -5.49 13.16 7.70
C PHE A 98 -4.67 14.45 7.51
N GLY A 99 -4.94 15.21 6.44
CA GLY A 99 -4.22 16.47 6.16
C GLY A 99 -2.86 16.29 5.47
N GLY A 100 -2.55 15.06 5.03
CA GLY A 100 -1.45 14.76 4.14
C GLY A 100 -0.05 14.84 4.77
N GLY A 101 0.93 14.53 3.92
CA GLY A 101 2.34 14.47 4.28
C GLY A 101 2.81 13.09 4.71
N TRP A 102 2.03 12.05 4.41
CA TRP A 102 2.34 10.68 4.78
C TRP A 102 3.23 10.03 3.74
N LEU A 103 4.33 9.44 4.19
CA LEU A 103 5.09 8.49 3.39
C LEU A 103 4.46 7.11 3.56
N VAL A 104 3.98 6.52 2.48
CA VAL A 104 3.43 5.17 2.51
C VAL A 104 4.58 4.17 2.58
N ILE A 105 4.61 3.39 3.66
CA ILE A 105 5.66 2.39 3.93
C ILE A 105 5.25 0.97 3.50
N GLN A 106 3.95 0.72 3.40
CA GLN A 106 3.36 -0.56 3.02
C GLN A 106 1.97 -0.30 2.43
N HIS A 107 1.63 -0.93 1.30
CA HIS A 107 0.31 -0.80 0.70
C HIS A 107 -0.23 -2.15 0.18
N ARG A 108 -1.43 -2.56 0.64
CA ARG A 108 -2.20 -3.72 0.15
C ARG A 108 -3.56 -3.27 -0.34
N PHE A 109 -4.02 -3.81 -1.47
CA PHE A 109 -5.36 -3.53 -1.96
C PHE A 109 -5.99 -4.67 -2.79
N ASN A 110 -5.21 -5.58 -3.39
CA ASN A 110 -5.77 -6.66 -4.21
C ASN A 110 -4.98 -7.96 -4.24
N GLY A 111 -3.89 -8.09 -3.49
CA GLY A 111 -3.14 -9.33 -3.37
C GLY A 111 -2.29 -9.71 -4.59
N SER A 112 -2.09 -8.80 -5.55
CA SER A 112 -1.25 -9.04 -6.73
C SER A 112 0.22 -9.29 -6.42
N LEU A 113 0.68 -8.85 -5.24
CA LEU A 113 2.03 -9.08 -4.79
C LEU A 113 2.00 -10.06 -3.62
N ASP A 114 2.79 -11.12 -3.74
CA ASP A 114 3.03 -12.04 -2.63
C ASP A 114 3.85 -11.34 -1.54
N PHE A 115 3.44 -11.50 -0.29
CA PHE A 115 4.11 -10.98 0.91
C PHE A 115 4.74 -12.11 1.74
N TYR A 116 4.58 -13.38 1.33
CA TYR A 116 5.32 -14.48 1.92
C TYR A 116 6.78 -14.47 1.42
N ARG A 117 7.58 -13.58 2.02
CA ARG A 117 8.95 -13.26 1.60
C ARG A 117 9.97 -13.64 2.65
N ASN A 118 11.21 -13.82 2.21
CA ASN A 118 12.31 -14.09 3.13
C ASN A 118 12.80 -12.80 3.82
N TRP A 119 13.68 -12.96 4.80
CA TRP A 119 14.25 -11.85 5.58
C TRP A 119 14.93 -10.78 4.72
N VAL A 120 15.73 -11.20 3.73
CA VAL A 120 16.50 -10.28 2.88
C VAL A 120 15.56 -9.40 2.06
N GLU A 121 14.44 -9.94 1.59
CA GLU A 121 13.42 -9.16 0.87
C GLU A 121 12.72 -8.16 1.78
N TYR A 122 12.36 -8.55 3.01
CA TYR A 122 11.77 -7.64 4.00
C TYR A 122 12.74 -6.56 4.49
N ARG A 123 14.01 -6.91 4.65
CA ARG A 123 15.07 -5.95 4.94
C ARG A 123 15.16 -4.88 3.86
N ASN A 124 15.26 -5.32 2.60
CA ASN A 124 15.57 -4.44 1.48
C ASN A 124 14.35 -3.65 0.98
N ARG A 125 13.40 -4.34 0.33
CA ARG A 125 12.11 -3.88 -0.22
C ARG A 125 11.58 -4.89 -1.23
N PHE A 126 10.29 -4.86 -1.50
CA PHE A 126 9.69 -5.57 -2.64
C PHE A 126 8.41 -4.88 -3.13
N GLY A 127 8.01 -5.16 -4.37
CA GLY A 127 6.91 -4.48 -5.04
C GLY A 127 7.28 -3.14 -5.66
N THR A 128 6.27 -2.38 -6.07
CA THR A 128 6.43 -1.05 -6.68
C THR A 128 5.50 -0.06 -6.01
N VAL A 129 5.95 1.19 -5.88
CA VAL A 129 5.17 2.29 -5.29
C VAL A 129 3.89 2.63 -6.08
N ASP A 130 3.77 2.14 -7.32
CA ASP A 130 2.56 2.24 -8.15
C ASP A 130 1.51 1.16 -7.82
N GLY A 131 1.86 0.18 -6.98
CA GLY A 131 1.04 -0.97 -6.68
C GLY A 131 1.11 -1.35 -5.21
N GLU A 132 1.10 -2.66 -4.97
CA GLU A 132 1.36 -3.19 -3.64
C GLU A 132 2.88 -3.21 -3.43
N PHE A 133 3.32 -2.86 -2.23
CA PHE A 133 4.75 -2.84 -1.93
C PHE A 133 5.03 -2.85 -0.43
N TRP A 134 6.29 -3.12 -0.13
CA TRP A 134 6.93 -2.94 1.16
C TRP A 134 8.18 -2.07 0.98
N LEU A 135 8.31 -1.00 1.76
CA LEU A 135 9.38 -0.01 1.60
C LEU A 135 10.76 -0.53 2.02
N GLY A 136 10.83 -1.52 2.92
CA GLY A 136 12.06 -2.10 3.45
C GLY A 136 12.38 -1.69 4.89
N LEU A 137 12.76 -2.66 5.73
CA LEU A 137 13.09 -2.42 7.14
C LEU A 137 14.32 -1.54 7.31
N ASP A 138 15.38 -1.73 6.50
CA ASP A 138 16.58 -0.87 6.57
C ASP A 138 16.23 0.60 6.38
N ARG A 139 15.33 0.88 5.44
CA ARG A 139 14.88 2.23 5.15
C ARG A 139 14.00 2.78 6.26
N LEU A 140 13.09 1.98 6.82
CA LEU A 140 12.27 2.40 7.96
C LEU A 140 13.14 2.72 9.18
N HIS A 141 14.13 1.89 9.48
CA HIS A 141 15.04 2.09 10.59
C HIS A 141 15.85 3.38 10.38
N TRP A 142 16.45 3.54 9.20
CA TRP A 142 17.21 4.75 8.86
C TRP A 142 16.34 6.03 8.97
N LEU A 143 15.09 6.00 8.51
CA LEU A 143 14.17 7.15 8.68
C LEU A 143 13.85 7.42 10.15
N THR A 144 13.42 6.40 10.88
CA THR A 144 12.88 6.55 12.25
C THR A 144 13.94 6.74 13.33
N SER A 145 15.20 6.39 13.05
CA SER A 145 16.36 6.71 13.90
C SER A 145 16.80 8.17 13.75
N ALA A 146 16.57 8.79 12.59
CA ALA A 146 17.01 10.16 12.34
C ALA A 146 16.10 11.23 12.99
N ARG A 147 14.80 10.94 13.12
CA ARG A 147 13.82 11.82 13.79
C ARG A 147 12.58 11.04 14.20
N SER A 148 11.78 11.60 15.10
CA SER A 148 10.50 11.01 15.50
C SER A 148 9.49 11.00 14.34
N TYR A 149 8.81 9.88 14.17
CA TYR A 149 7.69 9.72 13.26
C TYR A 149 6.47 9.22 14.02
N GLU A 150 5.29 9.53 13.48
CA GLU A 150 4.05 8.85 13.84
C GLU A 150 3.72 7.76 12.82
N LEU A 151 2.94 6.76 13.25
CA LEU A 151 2.46 5.69 12.38
C LEU A 151 0.94 5.74 12.28
N LEU A 152 0.44 5.71 11.04
CA LEU A 152 -0.96 5.50 10.73
C LEU A 152 -1.13 4.14 10.04
N VAL A 153 -2.03 3.32 10.57
CA VAL A 153 -2.44 2.06 9.96
C VAL A 153 -3.90 2.18 9.56
N GLU A 154 -4.17 2.03 8.27
CA GLU A 154 -5.51 2.09 7.69
C GLU A 154 -5.89 0.70 7.18
N LEU A 155 -7.10 0.26 7.51
CA LEU A 155 -7.63 -1.02 7.07
C LEU A 155 -9.03 -0.82 6.49
N LYS A 156 -9.27 -1.45 5.35
CA LYS A 156 -10.58 -1.52 4.73
C LYS A 156 -10.95 -2.98 4.52
N ASP A 157 -12.10 -3.39 5.06
CA ASP A 157 -12.60 -4.74 4.83
C ASP A 157 -13.29 -4.88 3.47
N PHE A 158 -13.62 -6.12 3.09
CA PHE A 158 -14.27 -6.41 1.80
C PHE A 158 -15.71 -5.89 1.69
N SER A 159 -16.35 -5.52 2.81
CA SER A 159 -17.65 -4.85 2.82
C SER A 159 -17.52 -3.33 2.71
N GLY A 160 -16.28 -2.82 2.64
CA GLY A 160 -15.97 -1.41 2.53
C GLY A 160 -15.87 -0.68 3.86
N ASN A 161 -15.95 -1.38 5.00
CA ASN A 161 -15.79 -0.75 6.31
C ASN A 161 -14.34 -0.33 6.50
N TYR A 162 -14.15 0.93 6.87
CA TYR A 162 -12.84 1.53 7.08
C TYR A 162 -12.59 1.76 8.56
N VAL A 163 -11.41 1.35 9.03
CA VAL A 163 -10.92 1.59 10.40
C VAL A 163 -9.46 2.02 10.34
N TYR A 164 -9.01 2.74 11.36
CA TYR A 164 -7.62 3.17 11.46
C TYR A 164 -7.10 3.10 12.90
N ALA A 165 -5.79 2.98 13.04
CA ALA A 165 -5.06 3.13 14.29
C ALA A 165 -3.91 4.13 14.08
N ARG A 166 -3.73 5.06 15.01
CA ARG A 166 -2.69 6.09 14.95
C ARG A 166 -1.83 6.02 16.21
N TYR A 167 -0.52 5.97 16.02
CA TYR A 167 0.49 5.94 17.07
C TYR A 167 1.31 7.21 16.96
N SER A 168 1.38 8.00 18.04
CA SER A 168 2.09 9.28 18.06
C SER A 168 3.60 9.14 17.92
N GLU A 169 4.14 7.97 18.26
CA GLU A 169 5.55 7.65 18.18
C GLU A 169 5.73 6.27 17.56
N PHE A 170 6.63 6.20 16.58
CA PHE A 170 6.99 4.98 15.87
C PHE A 170 8.46 5.01 15.51
N ALA A 171 9.18 3.98 15.93
CA ALA A 171 10.54 3.68 15.54
C ALA A 171 10.77 2.18 15.59
N ILE A 172 11.73 1.70 14.81
CA ILE A 172 12.18 0.32 14.82
C ILE A 172 13.68 0.26 15.12
N GLY A 173 14.14 -0.82 15.74
CA GLY A 173 15.55 -1.06 16.03
C GLY A 173 16.38 -1.30 14.77
N SER A 174 17.67 -1.48 14.97
CA SER A 174 18.61 -1.87 13.91
C SER A 174 18.45 -3.34 13.53
N GLU A 175 19.08 -3.77 12.42
CA GLU A 175 19.09 -5.21 12.04
C GLU A 175 19.67 -6.10 13.16
N ALA A 176 20.65 -5.60 13.92
CA ALA A 176 21.25 -6.31 15.05
C ALA A 176 20.27 -6.50 16.23
N GLU A 177 19.31 -5.59 16.37
CA GLU A 177 18.21 -5.67 17.34
C GLU A 177 16.98 -6.39 16.76
N GLN A 178 17.08 -6.86 15.52
CA GLN A 178 16.01 -7.55 14.78
C GLN A 178 14.83 -6.65 14.39
N TYR A 179 15.10 -5.36 14.19
CA TYR A 179 14.15 -4.27 13.92
C TYR A 179 13.08 -4.06 14.99
#